data_AF-W7PV18-F1
#
_entry.id   AF-W7PV18-F1
#
_cell.length_a   1.000
_cell.length_b   1.000
_cell.length_c   1.000
_cell.angle_alpha   90.00
_cell.angle_beta   90.00
_cell.angle_gamma   90.00
#
_symmetry.space_group_name_H-M   'P 1'
#
loop_
_entity.id
_entity.type
_entity.pdbx_description
1 polymer ?
#
loop_
_entity_poly.entity_id
_entity_poly.type
_entity_poly.pdbx_seq_one_letter_code
_entity_poly.pdbx_strand_id
1 'polypeptide(L)' 'MPVMLHDATVAARFAEEMLKEGVYVIAFSFPVVPKGRARIRTQMSAALTREDLEFALAAFERVKERLGL' A
#
# COMPACT_ATOMS: atom_id res chain seq x y z
N MET A 1 -5.39 4.67 6.82
CA MET A 1 -4.14 4.85 7.58
C MET A 1 -2.97 4.96 6.60
N PRO A 2 -1.90 5.73 6.86
CA PRO A 2 -0.74 5.76 5.99
C PRO A 2 0.23 4.59 6.30
N VAL A 3 0.73 3.91 5.27
CA VAL A 3 1.85 2.95 5.38
C VAL A 3 3.09 3.60 4.77
N MET A 4 4.10 3.85 5.58
CA MET A 4 5.27 4.64 5.18
C MET A 4 6.30 3.79 4.46
N LEU A 5 6.72 4.21 3.27
CA LEU A 5 7.76 3.54 2.47
C LEU A 5 8.95 4.47 2.19
N HIS A 6 8.78 5.78 2.40
CA HIS A 6 9.79 6.85 2.32
C HIS A 6 10.41 7.09 0.94
N ASP A 7 10.46 6.08 0.07
CA ASP A 7 10.92 6.17 -1.31
C ASP A 7 9.74 6.12 -2.31
N ALA A 8 9.76 7.00 -3.31
CA ALA A 8 8.68 7.14 -4.27
C ALA A 8 8.58 5.96 -5.25
N THR A 9 9.72 5.43 -5.69
CA THR A 9 9.78 4.29 -6.60
C THR A 9 9.35 3.01 -5.89
N VAL A 10 9.80 2.82 -4.66
CA VAL A 10 9.34 1.70 -3.80
C VAL A 10 7.84 1.80 -3.59
N ALA A 11 7.30 2.97 -3.26
CA ALA A 11 5.86 3.14 -3.06
C ALA A 11 5.03 2.85 -4.32
N ALA A 12 5.47 3.33 -5.50
CA ALA A 12 4.79 3.07 -6.76
C ALA A 12 4.78 1.57 -7.11
N ARG A 13 5.93 0.90 -6.97
CA ARG A 13 6.04 -0.56 -7.20
C ARG A 13 5.19 -1.35 -6.22
N PHE A 14 5.17 -0.95 -4.96
CA PHE A 14 4.32 -1.59 -3.94
C PHE A 14 2.85 -1.50 -4.32
N ALA A 15 2.37 -0.33 -4.76
CA ALA A 15 0.99 -0.17 -5.20
C ALA A 15 0.63 -1.02 -6.43
N GLU A 16 1.55 -1.14 -7.39
CA GLU A 16 1.37 -2.00 -8.57
C GLU A 16 1.25 -3.48 -8.18
N GLU A 17 2.12 -3.96 -7.29
CA GLU A 17 2.08 -5.35 -6.83
C GLU A 17 0.84 -5.65 -5.98
N MET A 18 0.40 -4.71 -5.14
CA MET A 18 -0.86 -4.83 -4.40
C MET A 18 -2.07 -4.97 -5.34
N LEU A 19 -2.08 -4.22 -6.45
CA LEU A 19 -3.13 -4.34 -7.45
C LEU A 19 -3.15 -5.72 -8.11
N LYS A 20 -1.98 -6.33 -8.34
CA LYS A 20 -1.88 -7.71 -8.84
C LYS A 20 -2.40 -8.74 -7.84
N GLU A 21 -2.30 -8.46 -6.55
CA GLU A 21 -2.92 -9.26 -5.47
C GLU A 21 -4.42 -9.00 -5.30
N GLY A 22 -5.03 -8.15 -6.14
CA GLY A 22 -6.46 -7.83 -6.09
C GLY A 22 -6.84 -6.75 -5.07
N VAL A 23 -5.87 -6.04 -4.50
CA VAL A 23 -6.09 -4.97 -3.52
C VAL A 23 -5.67 -3.64 -4.11
N TYR A 24 -6.65 -2.81 -4.44
CA TYR A 24 -6.38 -1.49 -5.00
C TYR A 24 -5.93 -0.50 -3.91
N VAL A 25 -4.70 0.01 -4.03
CA VAL A 25 -4.14 1.04 -3.17
C VAL A 25 -3.42 2.10 -3.99
N ILE A 26 -3.28 3.30 -3.42
CA ILE A 26 -2.61 4.42 -4.09
C ILE A 26 -1.36 4.82 -3.31
N ALA A 27 -0.25 4.96 -4.03
CA ALA A 27 0.98 5.56 -3.54
C ALA A 27 0.92 7.09 -3.65
N PHE A 28 1.24 7.78 -2.56
CA PHE A 28 1.47 9.22 -2.56
C PHE A 28 2.96 9.50 -2.54
N SER A 29 3.39 10.33 -3.50
CA SER A 29 4.75 10.85 -3.63
C SER A 29 4.69 12.36 -3.90
N PHE A 30 5.84 12.99 -4.13
CA PHE A 30 5.90 14.41 -4.50
C PHE A 30 5.12 14.66 -5.81
N PRO A 31 4.33 15.75 -5.93
CA PRO A 31 4.21 16.91 -5.03
C PRO A 31 3.16 16.75 -3.91
N VAL A 32 2.39 15.66 -3.89
CA VAL A 32 1.31 15.43 -2.93
C VAL A 32 1.84 15.31 -1.50
N VAL A 33 3.03 14.72 -1.34
CA VAL A 33 3.76 14.65 -0.07
C VAL A 33 5.22 15.10 -0.26
N PRO A 34 5.90 15.60 0.78
CA PRO A 34 7.31 15.96 0.68
C PRO A 34 8.19 14.81 0.18
N LYS A 35 9.30 15.13 -0.50
CA LYS A 35 10.31 14.14 -0.89
C LYS A 35 10.81 13.36 0.34
N GLY A 36 11.10 12.08 0.17
CA GLY A 36 11.51 11.20 1.27
C GLY A 36 10.36 10.76 2.21
N ARG A 37 9.11 11.15 1.91
CA ARG A 37 7.92 10.83 2.75
C ARG A 37 6.83 10.11 1.94
N ALA A 38 7.24 9.37 0.91
CA ALA A 38 6.33 8.56 0.12
C ALA A 38 5.65 7.48 0.97
N ARG A 39 4.38 7.21 0.69
CA ARG A 39 3.55 6.31 1.50
C ARG A 39 2.38 5.75 0.71
N ILE A 40 1.88 4.59 1.10
CA ILE A 40 0.59 4.06 0.64
C ILE A 40 -0.52 4.66 1.51
N ARG A 41 -1.60 5.14 0.89
CA ARG A 41 -2.79 5.59 1.61
C ARG A 41 -3.84 4.49 1.61
N THR A 42 -4.17 3.97 2.80
CA THR A 42 -5.36 3.10 2.97
C THR A 42 -6.55 3.93 3.46
N GLN A 43 -7.73 3.58 3.00
CA GLN A 43 -9.00 4.19 3.41
C GLN A 43 -9.87 3.11 4.07
N MET A 44 -10.36 3.40 5.28
CA MET A 44 -11.25 2.50 5.99
C MET A 44 -12.70 2.84 5.64
N SER A 45 -13.53 1.81 5.52
CA SER A 45 -14.97 1.94 5.29
C SER A 45 -15.71 0.97 6.22
N ALA A 46 -16.87 1.38 6.72
CA ALA A 46 -17.74 0.51 7.51
C ALA A 46 -18.30 -0.67 6.70
N ALA A 47 -18.22 -0.61 5.36
CA ALA A 47 -18.62 -1.69 4.47
C ALA A 47 -17.59 -2.84 4.40
N LEU A 48 -16.37 -2.65 4.90
CA LEU A 48 -15.34 -3.70 4.88
C LEU A 48 -15.64 -4.75 5.96
N THR A 49 -15.69 -6.01 5.55
CA THR A 49 -15.84 -7.15 6.45
C THR A 49 -14.51 -7.53 7.10
N ARG A 50 -14.53 -8.46 8.06
CA ARG A 50 -13.29 -8.93 8.68
C ARG A 50 -12.44 -9.73 7.70
N GLU A 51 -13.10 -10.49 6.84
CA GLU A 51 -12.51 -11.28 5.78
C GLU A 51 -11.80 -10.39 4.75
N ASP A 52 -12.40 -9.24 4.37
CA ASP A 52 -11.74 -8.25 3.50
C ASP A 52 -10.45 -7.72 4.12
N LEU A 53 -10.47 -7.46 5.43
CA LEU A 53 -9.29 -6.97 6.16
C LEU A 53 -8.20 -8.03 6.23
N GLU A 54 -8.54 -9.29 6.52
CA GLU A 54 -7.59 -10.40 6.56
C GLU A 54 -6.98 -10.66 5.18
N PHE A 55 -7.79 -10.63 4.12
CA PHE A 55 -7.33 -10.72 2.73
C PHE A 55 -6.34 -9.60 2.38
N ALA A 56 -6.69 -8.35 2.70
CA ALA A 56 -5.83 -7.20 2.44
C ALA A 56 -4.51 -7.32 3.21
N LEU A 57 -4.55 -7.66 4.50
CA LEU A 57 -3.35 -7.84 5.32
C LEU A 57 -2.41 -8.91 4.76
N ALA A 58 -2.95 -10.06 4.36
CA ALA A 58 -2.16 -11.14 3.76
C ALA A 58 -1.54 -10.72 2.42
N ALA A 59 -2.24 -9.93 1.61
CA ALA A 59 -1.68 -9.34 0.38
C ALA A 59 -0.53 -8.37 0.70
N PHE A 60 -0.69 -7.49 1.69
CA PHE A 60 0.38 -6.59 2.15
C PHE A 60 1.62 -7.35 2.60
N GLU A 61 1.46 -8.46 3.33
CA GLU A 61 2.56 -9.32 3.77
C GLU A 61 3.30 -9.95 2.57
N ARG A 62 2.58 -10.59 1.65
CA ARG A 62 3.18 -11.21 0.45
C ARG A 62 3.92 -10.20 -0.42
N VAL A 63 3.37 -9.01 -0.62
CA VAL A 63 4.03 -7.96 -1.42
C VAL A 63 5.27 -7.42 -0.72
N LYS A 64 5.21 -7.24 0.61
CA LYS A 64 6.38 -6.83 1.39
C LYS A 64 7.53 -7.84 1.23
N GLU A 65 7.24 -9.14 1.38
CA GLU A 65 8.23 -10.20 1.19
C GLU A 65 8.79 -10.22 -0.23
N ARG A 66 7.92 -10.13 -1.25
CA ARG A 66 8.31 -10.10 -2.67
C ARG A 66 9.26 -8.96 -3.00
N LEU A 67 9.07 -7.79 -2.39
CA LEU A 67 9.87 -6.60 -2.62
C LEU A 67 11.08 -6.47 -1.69
N GLY A 68 11.24 -7.38 -0.71
CA GLY A 68 12.35 -7.38 0.24
C GLY A 68 12.37 -6.16 1.18
N LEU A 69 11.18 -5.74 1.63
CA LEU A 69 10.98 -4.56 2.49
C LEU A 69 10.80 -4.89 3.97
#